data_AF-A0A699RTL0-F1
#
_entry.id   AF-A0A699RTL0-F1
#
_cell.length_a   1.000
_cell.length_b   1.000
_cell.length_c   1.000
_cell.angle_alpha   90.00
_cell.angle_beta   90.00
_cell.angle_gamma   90.00
#
_symmetry.space_group_name_H-M   'P 1'
#
loop_
_entity.id
_entity.type
_entity.pdbx_description
1 polymer ?
#
loop_
_entity_poly.entity_id
_entity_poly.type
_entity_poly.pdbx_seq_one_letter_code
_entity_poly.pdbx_strand_id
1 'polypeptide(L)'
;MNWEEYSRTARLVARGYRQEEGIDFEESFGLVTRLKAIRIFLAYATQKNMVVYQMDVKTAFLNGNLREEVYVSQLDGFVDLDNPNHVYKLKKARYGLKQAPRAWYDVLSSFLLSQDFSKGSVDPTLFIRRNGNDLLLV
;
A
#
# COMPACT_ATOMS: atom_id res chain seq x y z
N MET A 1 -18.46 -18.66 -27.10
CA MET A 1 -17.13 -18.07 -26.90
C MET A 1 -16.63 -18.60 -25.56
N ASN A 2 -15.63 -19.47 -25.60
CA ASN A 2 -15.19 -20.29 -24.47
C ASN A 2 -14.20 -19.46 -23.61
N TRP A 3 -14.56 -19.15 -22.37
CA TRP A 3 -13.82 -18.20 -21.52
C TRP A 3 -12.62 -18.81 -20.78
N GLU A 4 -12.34 -20.10 -20.97
CA GLU A 4 -11.37 -20.83 -20.11
C GLU A 4 -9.90 -20.77 -20.54
N GLU A 5 -9.52 -20.13 -21.64
CA GLU A 5 -8.16 -20.33 -22.19
C GLU A 5 -7.26 -19.08 -22.30
N TYR A 6 -7.60 -17.97 -21.65
CA TYR A 6 -6.68 -16.83 -21.50
C TYR A 6 -6.86 -16.11 -20.15
N SER A 7 -6.36 -16.70 -19.06
CA SER A 7 -6.05 -15.90 -17.86
C SER A 7 -4.78 -15.08 -18.11
N ARG A 8 -4.82 -14.12 -19.04
CA ARG A 8 -3.85 -13.03 -19.06
C ARG A 8 -4.25 -12.11 -17.91
N THR A 9 -3.49 -12.14 -16.83
CA THR A 9 -3.68 -11.24 -15.68
C THR A 9 -3.49 -9.78 -16.13
N ALA A 10 -4.57 -9.15 -16.61
CA ALA A 10 -4.58 -7.74 -16.92
C ALA A 10 -4.62 -6.95 -15.61
N ARG A 11 -3.66 -6.04 -15.41
CA ARG A 11 -3.61 -5.17 -14.22
C ARG A 11 -4.04 -3.76 -14.62
N LEU A 12 -5.11 -3.26 -14.00
CA LEU A 12 -5.45 -1.85 -14.05
C LEU A 12 -4.41 -1.06 -13.24
N VAL A 13 -3.62 -0.24 -13.93
CA VAL A 13 -2.60 0.64 -13.35
C VAL A 13 -3.03 2.08 -13.57
N ALA A 14 -3.06 2.87 -12.50
CA ALA A 14 -3.34 4.29 -12.59
C ALA A 14 -2.13 5.04 -13.15
N ARG A 15 -2.37 6.05 -13.98
CA ARG A 15 -1.32 6.93 -14.52
C ARG A 15 -1.02 8.07 -13.54
N GLY A 16 -0.51 7.78 -12.34
CA GLY A 16 -0.32 8.82 -11.31
C GLY A 16 0.65 9.93 -11.66
N TYR A 17 1.47 9.78 -12.70
CA TYR A 17 2.26 10.89 -13.24
C TYR A 17 1.40 12.03 -13.82
N ARG A 18 0.12 11.76 -14.11
CA ARG A 18 -0.87 12.76 -14.53
C ARG A 18 -1.63 13.39 -13.35
N GLN A 19 -1.40 12.93 -12.11
CA GLN A 19 -2.07 13.50 -10.94
C GLN A 19 -1.40 14.81 -10.52
N GLU A 20 -2.22 15.82 -10.28
CA GLU A 20 -1.82 17.15 -9.82
C GLU A 20 -1.94 17.27 -8.30
N GLU A 21 -0.89 17.78 -7.65
CA GLU A 21 -0.87 18.00 -6.19
C GLU A 21 -1.82 19.13 -5.82
N GLY A 22 -2.58 18.97 -4.74
CA GLY A 22 -3.62 19.91 -4.32
C GLY A 22 -4.94 19.80 -5.12
N ILE A 23 -4.97 18.98 -6.18
CA ILE A 23 -6.20 18.68 -6.94
C ILE A 23 -6.57 17.21 -6.78
N ASP A 24 -5.67 16.29 -7.17
CA ASP A 24 -5.93 14.84 -7.19
C ASP A 24 -5.42 14.11 -5.94
N PHE A 25 -4.50 14.73 -5.20
CA PHE A 25 -3.93 14.24 -3.95
C PHE A 25 -3.28 15.39 -3.16
N GLU A 26 -3.24 15.30 -1.84
CA GLU A 26 -2.67 16.35 -0.98
C GLU A 26 -1.17 16.18 -0.70
N GLU A 27 -0.68 14.94 -0.53
CA GLU A 27 0.72 14.67 -0.18
C GLU A 27 1.21 13.39 -0.86
N SER A 28 2.45 13.41 -1.38
CA SER A 28 3.13 12.20 -1.86
C SER A 28 3.80 11.46 -0.72
N PHE A 29 3.40 10.20 -0.48
CA PHE A 29 3.94 9.40 0.63
C PHE A 29 4.92 8.33 0.15
N GLY A 30 6.19 8.46 0.56
CA GLY A 30 7.24 7.50 0.26
C GLY A 30 7.55 6.59 1.45
N LEU A 31 6.92 5.40 1.51
CA LEU A 31 7.30 4.33 2.45
C LEU A 31 8.52 3.58 1.94
N VAL A 32 9.66 4.26 1.81
CA VAL A 32 10.90 3.58 1.47
C VAL A 32 11.74 3.50 2.74
N THR A 33 11.67 2.35 3.42
CA THR A 33 12.60 2.03 4.50
C THR A 33 14.02 2.15 3.94
N ARG A 34 14.82 3.03 4.54
CA ARG A 34 16.20 3.25 4.09
C ARG A 34 17.01 1.97 4.30
N LEU A 35 17.85 1.58 3.36
CA LEU A 35 18.73 0.40 3.49
C LEU A 35 19.55 0.40 4.79
N LYS A 36 19.93 1.59 5.28
CA LYS A 36 20.59 1.75 6.58
C LYS A 36 19.72 1.26 7.74
N ALA A 37 18.43 1.57 7.75
CA ALA A 37 17.50 1.12 8.78
C ALA A 37 17.34 -0.41 8.76
N ILE A 38 17.22 -1.01 7.57
CA ILE A 38 17.17 -2.48 7.41
C ILE A 38 18.44 -3.14 7.96
N ARG A 39 19.63 -2.59 7.65
CA ARG A 39 20.91 -3.11 8.17
C ARG A 39 20.99 -3.04 9.70
N ILE A 40 20.57 -1.90 10.28
CA ILE A 40 20.53 -1.72 11.74
C ILE A 40 19.54 -2.70 12.38
N PHE A 41 18.36 -2.86 11.78
CA PHE A 41 17.35 -3.83 12.22
C PHE A 41 17.89 -5.26 12.25
N LEU A 42 18.53 -5.71 11.15
CA LEU A 42 19.11 -7.05 11.06
C LEU A 42 20.28 -7.26 12.02
N ALA A 43 21.13 -6.23 12.22
CA ALA A 43 22.22 -6.29 13.18
C ALA A 43 21.68 -6.42 14.62
N TYR A 44 20.64 -5.66 14.95
CA TYR A 44 19.96 -5.74 16.24
C TYR A 44 19.29 -7.10 16.47
N ALA A 45 18.57 -7.60 15.46
CA ALA A 45 17.93 -8.92 15.52
C ALA A 45 18.95 -10.03 15.77
N THR A 46 20.08 -10.01 15.06
CA THR A 46 21.19 -10.96 15.28
C THR A 46 21.75 -10.85 16.69
N GLN A 47 22.01 -9.63 17.19
CA GLN A 47 22.54 -9.41 18.54
C GLN A 47 21.58 -9.93 19.63
N LYS A 48 20.27 -9.83 19.40
CA LYS A 48 19.22 -10.28 20.32
C LYS A 48 18.76 -11.72 20.08
N ASN A 49 19.42 -12.44 19.18
CA ASN A 49 19.06 -13.80 18.77
C ASN A 49 17.58 -13.93 18.36
N MET A 50 17.06 -12.91 17.66
CA MET A 50 15.68 -12.86 17.18
C MET A 50 15.56 -13.58 15.83
N VAL A 51 14.44 -14.25 15.62
CA VAL A 51 14.08 -14.81 14.32
C VAL A 51 13.42 -13.72 13.47
N VAL A 52 13.91 -13.54 12.24
CA VAL A 52 13.37 -12.55 11.29
C VAL A 52 12.54 -13.27 10.22
N TYR A 53 11.34 -12.75 9.96
CA TYR A 53 10.46 -13.19 8.90
C TYR A 53 10.28 -12.08 7.87
N GLN A 54 10.21 -12.45 6.60
CA GLN A 54 9.84 -11.53 5.52
C GLN A 54 8.42 -11.85 5.06
N MET A 55 7.57 -10.83 5.00
CA MET A 55 6.21 -10.94 4.49
C MET A 55 6.03 -10.03 3.27
N ASP A 56 5.56 -10.61 2.17
CA ASP A 56 5.12 -9.87 0.99
C ASP A 56 3.59 -9.91 0.89
N VAL A 57 2.95 -8.75 1.02
CA VAL A 57 1.49 -8.65 1.00
C VAL A 57 1.01 -8.54 -0.44
N LYS A 58 0.41 -9.61 -0.95
CA LYS A 58 -0.22 -9.60 -2.27
C LYS A 58 -1.31 -8.55 -2.32
N THR A 59 -1.29 -7.75 -3.40
CA THR A 59 -2.31 -6.71 -3.66
C THR A 59 -2.49 -5.70 -2.53
N ALA A 60 -1.43 -5.39 -1.77
CA ALA A 60 -1.44 -4.47 -0.63
C ALA A 60 -2.27 -3.20 -0.87
N PHE A 61 -2.07 -2.52 -2.00
CA PHE A 61 -2.81 -1.28 -2.30
C PHE A 61 -4.32 -1.47 -2.48
N LEU A 62 -4.79 -2.64 -2.95
CA LEU A 62 -6.23 -2.90 -3.06
C LEU A 62 -6.93 -2.99 -1.69
N ASN A 63 -6.17 -3.20 -0.62
CA ASN A 63 -6.70 -3.16 0.74
C ASN A 63 -6.82 -1.72 1.27
N GLY A 64 -6.02 -0.78 0.73
CA GLY A 64 -6.04 0.64 1.08
C GLY A 64 -7.33 1.33 0.63
N ASN A 65 -7.97 2.05 1.54
CA ASN A 65 -9.09 2.92 1.21
C ASN A 65 -8.56 4.28 0.74
N LEU A 66 -9.11 4.80 -0.36
CA LEU A 66 -8.83 6.17 -0.80
C LEU A 66 -9.63 7.14 0.05
N ARG A 67 -9.00 8.23 0.47
CA ARG A 67 -9.68 9.35 1.14
C ARG A 67 -10.25 10.31 0.11
N GLU A 68 -9.49 10.51 -0.96
CA GLU A 68 -9.82 11.38 -2.08
C GLU A 68 -10.70 10.64 -3.10
N GLU A 69 -11.52 11.38 -3.83
CA GLU A 69 -12.25 10.83 -4.96
C GLU A 69 -11.35 10.79 -6.19
N VAL A 70 -11.00 9.58 -6.63
CA VAL A 70 -10.18 9.39 -7.82
C VAL A 70 -11.01 8.74 -8.92
N TYR A 71 -10.94 9.34 -10.11
CA TYR A 71 -11.57 8.82 -11.31
C TYR A 71 -10.51 8.37 -12.32
N VAL A 72 -10.81 7.33 -13.08
CA VAL A 72 -9.96 6.86 -14.19
C VAL A 72 -10.77 6.78 -15.46
N SER A 73 -10.13 7.14 -16.58
CA SER A 73 -10.73 6.97 -17.90
C SER A 73 -11.06 5.51 -18.15
N GLN A 74 -12.04 5.27 -19.04
CA GLN A 74 -12.32 3.94 -19.53
C GLN A 74 -11.07 3.34 -20.20
N LEU A 75 -10.91 2.03 -20.09
CA LEU A 75 -9.79 1.32 -20.71
C LEU A 75 -10.05 1.21 -22.21
N ASP A 76 -9.00 1.37 -23.01
CA ASP A 76 -9.06 1.12 -24.44
C ASP A 76 -9.54 -0.33 -24.68
N GLY A 77 -10.62 -0.49 -25.44
CA GLY A 77 -11.28 -1.78 -25.69
C GLY A 77 -12.36 -2.19 -24.68
N PHE A 78 -12.61 -1.39 -23.64
CA PHE A 78 -13.69 -1.59 -22.65
C PHE A 78 -14.60 -0.36 -22.52
N VAL A 79 -14.59 0.53 -23.51
CA VAL A 79 -15.42 1.73 -23.53
C VAL A 79 -16.89 1.33 -23.69
N ASP A 80 -17.74 1.84 -22.79
CA ASP A 80 -19.19 1.77 -22.91
C ASP A 80 -19.64 2.64 -24.10
N LEU A 81 -20.24 2.00 -25.10
CA LEU A 81 -20.70 2.69 -26.32
C LEU A 81 -21.89 3.61 -26.07
N ASP A 82 -22.72 3.31 -25.07
CA ASP A 82 -23.86 4.14 -24.68
C ASP A 82 -23.39 5.35 -23.86
N ASN A 83 -22.26 5.20 -23.15
CA ASN A 83 -21.69 6.24 -22.29
C ASN A 83 -20.19 6.45 -22.52
N PRO A 84 -19.78 6.90 -23.73
CA PRO A 84 -18.36 6.94 -24.11
C PRO A 84 -17.53 7.93 -23.28
N ASN A 85 -18.17 8.95 -22.71
CA ASN A 85 -17.52 9.99 -21.92
C ASN A 85 -17.51 9.70 -20.40
N HIS A 86 -18.06 8.56 -19.96
CA HIS A 86 -18.02 8.21 -18.54
C HIS A 86 -16.61 7.84 -18.09
N VAL A 87 -16.41 7.95 -16.78
CA VAL A 87 -15.18 7.60 -16.08
C VAL A 87 -15.51 6.67 -14.92
N TYR A 88 -14.56 5.83 -14.53
CA TYR A 88 -14.74 4.94 -13.39
C TYR A 88 -14.23 5.59 -12.12
N LYS A 89 -15.08 5.60 -11.08
CA LYS A 89 -14.66 5.99 -9.73
C LYS A 89 -13.93 4.83 -9.05
N LEU A 90 -12.72 5.08 -8.54
CA LEU A 90 -11.96 4.10 -7.77
C LEU A 90 -12.47 4.04 -6.33
N LYS A 91 -12.88 2.84 -5.88
CA LYS A 91 -13.27 2.58 -4.48
C LYS A 91 -12.10 2.21 -3.57
N LYS A 92 -10.98 1.79 -4.16
CA LYS A 92 -9.77 1.29 -3.48
C LYS A 92 -8.54 1.87 -4.13
N ALA A 93 -7.47 1.97 -3.35
CA ALA A 93 -6.19 2.40 -3.87
C ALA A 93 -5.68 1.39 -4.91
N ARG A 94 -5.02 1.92 -5.94
CA ARG A 94 -4.48 1.15 -7.07
C ARG A 94 -3.01 1.49 -7.26
N TYR A 95 -2.27 0.54 -7.81
CA TYR A 95 -0.88 0.78 -8.19
C TYR A 95 -0.80 1.95 -9.17
N GLY A 96 0.22 2.78 -8.99
CA GLY A 96 0.45 3.97 -9.79
C GLY A 96 -0.21 5.24 -9.24
N LEU A 97 -1.14 5.17 -8.27
CA LEU A 97 -1.63 6.37 -7.58
C LEU A 97 -0.59 6.90 -6.59
N LYS A 98 -0.42 8.22 -6.51
CA LYS A 98 0.53 8.87 -5.60
C LYS A 98 0.17 8.66 -4.12
N GLN A 99 -1.11 8.58 -3.79
CA GLN A 99 -1.60 8.33 -2.44
C GLN A 99 -1.72 6.84 -2.05
N ALA A 100 -1.57 5.90 -2.99
CA ALA A 100 -1.76 4.48 -2.71
C ALA A 100 -0.85 3.91 -1.60
N PRO A 101 0.45 4.30 -1.51
CA PRO A 101 1.29 3.89 -0.39
C PRO A 101 0.74 4.36 0.95
N ARG A 102 0.22 5.60 1.03
CA ARG A 102 -0.36 6.13 2.27
C ARG A 102 -1.62 5.39 2.68
N ALA A 103 -2.53 5.17 1.74
CA ALA A 103 -3.76 4.43 1.97
C ALA A 103 -3.48 3.01 2.51
N TRP A 104 -2.42 2.36 2.02
CA TRP A 104 -1.99 1.06 2.55
C TRP A 104 -1.39 1.17 3.96
N TYR A 105 -0.49 2.12 4.20
CA TYR A 105 0.11 2.30 5.52
C TYR A 105 -0.91 2.63 6.59
N ASP A 106 -1.92 3.43 6.30
CA ASP A 106 -2.98 3.75 7.26
C ASP A 106 -3.75 2.48 7.67
N VAL A 107 -4.04 1.58 6.72
CA VAL A 107 -4.69 0.30 7.00
C VAL A 107 -3.79 -0.61 7.83
N LEU A 108 -2.54 -0.80 7.40
CA LEU A 108 -1.57 -1.64 8.12
C LEU A 108 -1.32 -1.10 9.54
N SER A 109 -1.10 0.20 9.67
CA SER A 109 -0.87 0.87 10.94
C SER A 109 -2.07 0.68 11.86
N SER A 110 -3.30 0.88 11.37
CA SER A 110 -4.51 0.74 12.19
C SER A 110 -4.67 -0.71 12.67
N PHE A 111 -4.41 -1.67 11.78
CA PHE A 111 -4.41 -3.09 12.13
C PHE A 111 -3.37 -3.40 13.21
N LEU A 112 -2.10 -3.01 13.04
CA LEU A 112 -1.05 -3.29 14.02
C LEU A 112 -1.35 -2.65 15.38
N LEU A 113 -1.82 -1.41 15.40
CA LEU A 113 -2.24 -0.74 16.64
C LEU A 113 -3.38 -1.50 17.34
N SER A 114 -4.33 -2.08 16.60
CA SER A 114 -5.38 -2.94 17.16
C SER A 114 -4.88 -4.27 17.73
N GLN A 115 -3.64 -4.66 17.39
CA GLN A 115 -2.96 -5.87 17.86
C GLN A 115 -1.92 -5.57 18.95
N ASP A 116 -2.12 -4.47 19.69
CA ASP A 116 -1.28 -3.97 20.79
C ASP A 116 0.15 -3.57 20.40
N PHE A 117 0.39 -3.29 19.12
CA PHE A 117 1.62 -2.63 18.72
C PHE A 117 1.56 -1.13 19.03
N SER A 118 2.73 -0.56 19.27
CA SER A 118 2.95 0.89 19.38
C SER A 118 3.88 1.35 18.26
N LYS A 119 3.73 2.60 17.82
CA LYS A 119 4.67 3.20 16.85
C LYS A 119 5.97 3.59 17.53
N GLY A 120 7.09 3.40 16.83
CA GLY A 120 8.39 3.91 17.25
C GLY A 120 8.38 5.43 17.39
N SER A 121 9.07 5.94 18.41
CA SER A 121 9.14 7.38 18.68
C SER A 121 9.98 8.15 17.67
N VAL A 122 11.02 7.50 17.13
CA VAL A 122 11.95 8.10 16.14
C VAL A 122 11.48 7.83 14.72
N ASP A 123 11.00 6.61 14.47
CA ASP A 123 10.51 6.18 13.17
C ASP A 123 9.09 5.62 13.32
N PRO A 124 8.06 6.33 12.84
CA PRO A 124 6.68 5.89 12.94
C PRO A 124 6.36 4.67 12.05
N THR A 125 7.27 4.27 11.15
CA THR A 125 7.14 3.04 10.35
C THR A 125 7.61 1.79 11.07
N LEU A 126 8.32 1.93 12.19
CA LEU A 126 8.67 0.83 13.09
C LEU A 126 7.55 0.60 14.09
N PHE A 127 7.07 -0.62 14.20
CA PHE A 127 6.06 -1.02 15.17
C PHE A 127 6.67 -1.95 16.22
N ILE A 128 6.34 -1.69 17.48
CA ILE A 128 6.93 -2.37 18.64
C ILE A 128 5.81 -2.91 19.51
N ARG A 129 5.84 -4.22 19.79
CA ARG A 129 4.98 -4.84 20.80
C ARG A 129 5.84 -5.56 21.83
N ARG A 130 5.50 -5.36 23.11
CA ARG A 130 6.17 -5.99 24.24
C ARG A 130 5.15 -6.80 25.03
N ASN A 131 5.45 -8.06 25.29
CA ASN A 131 4.66 -8.92 26.16
C ASN A 131 5.59 -9.60 27.16
N GLY A 132 5.70 -9.05 28.37
CA GLY A 132 6.71 -9.49 29.34
C GLY A 132 8.13 -9.35 28.79
N ASN A 133 8.82 -10.48 28.63
CA ASN A 133 10.18 -10.54 28.06
C ASN A 133 10.18 -10.64 26.52
N ASP A 134 9.02 -10.89 25.90
CA ASP A 134 8.93 -11.05 24.45
C ASP A 134 8.85 -9.68 23.78
N LEU A 135 9.69 -9.50 22.76
CA LEU A 135 9.75 -8.30 21.93
C LEU A 135 9.46 -8.66 20.48
N LEU A 136 8.44 -8.03 19.90
CA LEU A 136 8.12 -8.11 18.48
C LEU A 136 8.36 -6.76 17.83
N LEU A 137 9.06 -6.78 16.71
CA LEU A 137 9.37 -5.62 15.89
C LEU A 137 8.86 -5.89 14.47
N VAL A 138 8.13 -4.92 13.92
CA VAL A 138 7.60 -4.95 12.53
C VAL A 138 8.05 -3.68 11.82
#